data_AF-A0AAW7IK26-F1
#
_entry.id   AF-A0AAW7IK26-F1
#
_cell.length_a   1.000
_cell.length_b   1.000
_cell.length_c   1.000
_cell.angle_alpha   90.00
_cell.angle_beta   90.00
_cell.angle_gamma   90.00
#
_symmetry.space_group_name_H-M   'P 1'
#
loop_
_entity.id
_entity.type
_entity.pdbx_description
1 polymer ?
#
loop_
_entity_poly.entity_id
_entity_poly.type
_entity_poly.pdbx_seq_one_letter_code
_entity_poly.pdbx_strand_id
1 'polypeptide(L)'
;MMMSLTQQIITIAMVVLGTMLTRFLPFAIFPSGKPTPAYVQYLGKVLPLATLGLLVIYCFKDVSLLSGSHGIPEFIGVVTVTLLHFWKKQMLLSIAGGTIIYMIMVQSIF
;
A
#
# COMPACT_ATOMS: atom_id res chain seq x y z
N MET A 1 -6.88 -20.20 18.01
CA MET A 1 -8.34 -20.45 18.10
C MET A 1 -8.88 -20.65 16.68
N MET A 2 -9.51 -21.78 16.40
CA MET A 2 -10.14 -22.05 15.10
C MET A 2 -11.53 -21.41 15.09
N MET A 3 -11.82 -20.52 14.14
CA MET A 3 -13.15 -19.93 13.98
C MET A 3 -14.12 -20.98 13.44
N SER A 4 -15.33 -21.08 13.99
CA SER A 4 -16.34 -22.02 13.47
C SER A 4 -16.83 -21.61 12.08
N LEU A 5 -17.30 -22.57 11.27
CA LEU A 5 -17.83 -22.29 9.92
C LEU A 5 -18.93 -21.21 9.94
N THR A 6 -19.79 -21.23 10.95
CA THR A 6 -20.85 -20.22 11.14
C THR A 6 -20.26 -18.84 11.39
N GLN A 7 -19.25 -18.73 12.26
CA GLN A 7 -18.57 -17.45 12.53
C GLN A 7 -17.85 -16.93 11.28
N GLN A 8 -17.23 -17.81 10.50
CA GLN A 8 -16.56 -17.44 9.24
C GLN A 8 -17.56 -16.88 8.23
N ILE A 9 -18.70 -17.55 8.04
CA ILE A 9 -19.77 -17.09 7.12
C ILE A 9 -20.31 -15.72 7.56
N ILE A 10 -20.61 -15.53 8.85
CA ILE A 10 -21.11 -14.26 9.38
C ILE A 10 -20.07 -13.15 9.18
N THR A 11 -18.80 -13.43 9.44
CA THR A 11 -17.71 -12.44 9.27
C THR A 11 -17.59 -12.02 7.81
N ILE A 12 -17.57 -12.97 6.89
CA ILE A 12 -17.52 -12.69 5.44
C ILE A 12 -18.73 -11.86 5.03
N ALA A 13 -19.94 -12.24 5.45
CA ALA A 13 -21.16 -11.52 5.13
C ALA A 13 -21.09 -10.05 5.61
N MET A 14 -20.62 -9.81 6.84
CA MET A 14 -20.46 -8.46 7.37
C MET A 14 -19.42 -7.63 6.60
N VAL A 15 -18.29 -8.23 6.21
CA VAL A 15 -17.25 -7.56 5.40
C VAL A 15 -17.80 -7.20 4.02
N VAL A 16 -18.53 -8.12 3.38
CA VAL A 16 -19.16 -7.87 2.08
C VAL A 16 -20.19 -6.74 2.18
N LEU A 17 -21.08 -6.79 3.17
CA LEU A 17 -22.07 -5.74 3.40
C LEU A 17 -21.41 -4.38 3.64
N GLY A 18 -20.38 -4.31 4.49
CA GLY A 18 -19.63 -3.08 4.74
C GLY A 18 -18.93 -2.54 3.47
N THR A 19 -18.34 -3.43 2.68
CA THR A 19 -17.67 -3.06 1.41
C THR A 19 -18.66 -2.54 0.38
N MET A 20 -19.80 -3.22 0.24
CA MET A 20 -20.86 -2.78 -0.68
C MET A 20 -21.44 -1.44 -0.21
N LEU A 21 -21.76 -1.30 1.07
CA LEU A 21 -22.28 -0.05 1.63
C LEU A 21 -21.33 1.11 1.39
N THR A 22 -20.04 0.97 1.72
CA THR A 22 -19.06 2.06 1.54
C THR A 22 -18.76 2.40 0.08
N ARG A 23 -18.87 1.43 -0.85
CA ARG A 23 -18.71 1.68 -2.30
C ARG A 23 -19.96 2.25 -2.96
N PHE A 24 -21.16 1.81 -2.56
CA PHE A 24 -22.41 2.25 -3.15
C PHE A 24 -22.94 3.56 -2.56
N LEU A 25 -22.63 3.85 -1.29
CA LEU A 25 -23.09 5.05 -0.59
C LEU A 25 -22.68 6.36 -1.30
N PRO A 26 -21.46 6.53 -1.83
CA PRO A 26 -21.11 7.69 -2.63
C PRO A 26 -22.00 7.87 -3.86
N PHE A 27 -22.35 6.77 -4.55
CA PHE A 27 -23.21 6.82 -5.73
C PHE A 27 -24.68 7.08 -5.40
N ALA A 28 -25.16 6.64 -4.22
CA ALA A 28 -26.51 6.92 -3.76
C ALA A 28 -26.68 8.38 -3.28
N ILE A 29 -25.66 8.95 -2.63
CA ILE A 29 -25.69 10.32 -2.08
C ILE A 29 -25.36 11.37 -3.15
N PHE A 30 -24.46 11.07 -4.09
CA PHE A 30 -24.05 12.00 -5.13
C PHE A 30 -24.69 11.64 -6.48
N PRO A 31 -25.73 12.38 -6.93
CA PRO A 31 -26.45 12.07 -8.16
C PRO A 31 -25.58 12.24 -9.41
N SER A 32 -25.76 11.34 -10.39
CA SER A 32 -24.94 11.16 -11.60
C SER A 32 -24.92 12.32 -12.62
N GLY A 33 -25.40 13.51 -12.24
CA GLY A 33 -25.49 14.70 -13.12
C GLY A 33 -25.04 16.00 -12.47
N LYS A 34 -24.56 15.96 -11.21
CA LYS A 34 -24.00 17.14 -10.54
C LYS A 34 -22.53 16.89 -10.20
N PRO A 35 -21.67 17.91 -10.30
CA PRO A 35 -20.30 17.78 -9.84
C PRO A 35 -20.29 17.41 -8.34
N THR A 36 -19.46 16.45 -7.96
CA THR A 36 -19.26 16.10 -6.55
C THR A 36 -18.81 17.33 -5.76
N PRO A 37 -19.15 17.45 -4.46
CA PRO A 37 -18.81 18.63 -3.67
C PRO A 37 -17.33 18.97 -3.73
N ALA A 38 -17.00 20.26 -3.78
CA ALA A 38 -15.61 20.74 -3.91
C ALA A 38 -14.67 20.15 -2.84
N TYR A 39 -15.16 19.94 -1.62
CA TYR A 39 -14.41 19.30 -0.53
C TYR A 39 -14.03 17.85 -0.84
N VAL A 40 -14.94 17.05 -1.41
CA VAL A 40 -14.69 15.65 -1.79
C VAL A 40 -13.67 15.57 -2.93
N GLN A 41 -13.78 16.47 -3.91
CA GLN A 41 -12.80 16.55 -5.00
C GLN A 41 -11.41 16.98 -4.49
N TYR A 42 -11.37 17.93 -3.56
CA TYR A 42 -10.14 18.35 -2.93
C TYR A 42 -9.47 17.19 -2.19
N LEU A 43 -10.23 16.48 -1.34
CA LEU A 43 -9.75 15.27 -0.66
C LEU A 43 -9.25 14.23 -1.67
N GLY A 44 -9.99 13.95 -2.74
CA GLY A 44 -9.55 13.02 -3.78
C GLY A 44 -8.22 13.40 -4.46
N LYS A 45 -7.87 14.70 -4.51
CA LYS A 45 -6.60 15.18 -5.07
C LYS A 45 -5.45 15.10 -4.06
N VAL A 46 -5.69 15.41 -2.79
CA VAL A 46 -4.62 15.50 -1.78
C VAL A 46 -4.34 14.17 -1.07
N LEU A 47 -5.36 13.32 -0.93
CA LEU A 47 -5.24 12.06 -0.20
C LEU A 47 -4.23 11.10 -0.84
N PRO A 48 -4.18 10.92 -2.18
CA PRO A 48 -3.17 10.05 -2.80
C PRO A 48 -1.73 10.51 -2.55
N LEU A 49 -1.50 11.82 -2.55
CA LEU A 49 -0.17 12.38 -2.25
C LEU A 49 0.22 12.14 -0.79
N ALA A 50 -0.72 12.32 0.14
CA ALA A 50 -0.51 12.07 1.56
C ALA A 50 -0.26 10.57 1.85
N THR A 51 -1.01 9.67 1.21
CA THR A 51 -0.84 8.21 1.42
C THR A 51 0.46 7.71 0.84
N LEU A 52 0.93 8.23 -0.30
CA LEU A 52 2.27 7.91 -0.82
C LEU A 52 3.36 8.33 0.16
N GLY A 53 3.27 9.53 0.75
CA GLY A 53 4.21 9.97 1.79
C GLY A 53 4.17 9.07 3.03
N LEU A 54 2.97 8.70 3.49
CA LEU A 54 2.78 7.80 4.63
C LEU A 54 3.39 6.41 4.35
N LEU A 55 3.17 5.86 3.16
CA LEU A 55 3.73 4.56 2.75
C LEU A 55 5.25 4.56 2.83
N VAL A 56 5.91 5.63 2.36
CA VAL A 56 7.37 5.77 2.46
C VAL A 56 7.81 5.76 3.93
N ILE A 57 7.16 6.55 4.79
CA ILE A 57 7.48 6.58 6.23
C ILE A 57 7.27 5.20 6.86
N TYR A 58 6.19 4.53 6.49
CA TYR A 58 5.84 3.22 7.04
C TYR A 58 6.84 2.14 6.63
N CYS A 59 7.38 2.19 5.41
CA CYS A 59 8.47 1.31 4.97
C CYS A 59 9.71 1.41 5.86
N PHE A 60 9.96 2.57 6.49
CA PHE A 60 11.11 2.78 7.37
C PHE A 60 10.79 2.67 8.86
N LYS A 61 9.50 2.58 9.25
CA LYS A 61 9.07 2.66 10.65
C LYS A 61 9.61 1.49 11.49
N ASP A 62 9.60 0.29 10.94
CA ASP A 62 9.98 -0.94 11.66
C ASP A 62 11.45 -1.33 11.40
N VAL A 63 12.21 -0.46 10.72
CA VAL A 63 13.61 -0.67 10.37
C VAL A 63 14.49 -0.50 11.60
N SER A 64 14.97 -1.63 12.11
CA SER A 64 15.88 -1.66 13.25
C SER A 64 17.32 -1.42 12.79
N LEU A 65 17.77 -0.17 12.81
CA LEU A 65 19.14 0.22 12.44
C LEU A 65 20.23 -0.34 13.39
N LEU A 66 19.85 -0.71 14.62
CA LEU A 66 20.77 -1.05 15.71
C LEU A 66 20.76 -2.54 16.12
N SER A 67 19.84 -3.34 15.60
CA SER A 67 19.71 -4.75 15.96
C SER A 67 19.89 -5.62 14.71
N GLY A 68 21.16 -5.91 14.39
CA GLY A 68 21.57 -6.99 13.50
C GLY A 68 20.91 -7.03 12.12
N SER A 69 21.61 -6.52 11.10
CA SER A 69 21.40 -6.86 9.69
C SER A 69 20.09 -6.52 8.99
N HIS A 70 19.09 -5.93 9.64
CA HIS A 70 17.82 -5.63 8.97
C HIS A 70 17.84 -4.31 8.19
N GLY A 71 18.58 -3.29 8.65
CA GLY A 71 18.64 -1.98 7.98
C GLY A 71 19.44 -1.91 6.67
N ILE A 72 20.39 -2.82 6.47
CA ILE A 72 21.27 -2.84 5.28
C ILE A 72 20.49 -3.32 4.03
N PRO A 73 19.71 -4.42 4.11
CA PRO A 73 18.76 -4.84 3.08
C PRO A 73 17.88 -3.73 2.52
N GLU A 74 17.27 -2.99 3.43
CA GLU A 74 16.25 -1.99 3.13
C GLU A 74 16.86 -0.76 2.45
N PHE A 75 18.02 -0.31 2.94
CA PHE A 75 18.73 0.82 2.34
C PHE A 75 19.18 0.52 0.90
N ILE A 76 19.77 -0.65 0.66
CA ILE A 76 20.21 -1.04 -0.68
C ILE A 76 19.01 -1.25 -1.61
N GLY A 77 17.90 -1.80 -1.11
CA GLY A 77 16.65 -1.92 -1.86
C GLY A 77 16.16 -0.55 -2.36
N VAL A 78 16.11 0.45 -1.47
CA VAL A 78 15.68 1.82 -1.80
C VAL A 78 16.61 2.48 -2.82
N VAL A 79 17.93 2.37 -2.62
CA VAL A 79 18.93 2.89 -3.56
C VAL A 79 18.76 2.26 -4.94
N THR A 80 18.56 0.95 -4.99
CA THR A 80 18.41 0.20 -6.24
C THR A 80 17.14 0.57 -6.99
N VAL A 81 16.01 0.67 -6.28
CA VAL A 81 14.73 1.15 -6.86
C VAL A 81 14.91 2.56 -7.40
N THR A 82 15.57 3.46 -6.66
CA THR A 82 15.78 4.85 -7.07
C THR A 82 16.62 4.95 -8.34
N LEU A 83 17.73 4.19 -8.40
CA LEU A 83 18.61 4.11 -9.58
C LEU A 83 17.88 3.55 -10.80
N LEU A 84 17.18 2.42 -10.65
CA LEU A 84 16.40 1.80 -11.72
C LEU A 84 15.30 2.73 -12.24
N HIS A 85 14.61 3.41 -11.32
CA HIS A 85 13.55 4.34 -11.68
C HIS A 85 14.10 5.55 -12.45
N PHE A 86 15.23 6.11 -12.03
CA PHE A 86 15.83 7.27 -12.70
C PHE A 86 16.32 6.93 -14.11
N TRP A 87 16.89 5.74 -14.29
CA TRP A 87 17.40 5.28 -15.59
C TRP A 87 16.30 4.92 -16.57
N LYS A 88 15.36 4.05 -16.16
CA LYS A 88 14.39 3.45 -17.08
C LYS A 88 13.04 4.13 -17.07
N LYS A 89 12.70 4.88 -16.01
CA LYS A 89 11.37 5.52 -15.82
C LYS A 89 10.18 4.56 -16.02
N GLN A 90 10.41 3.25 -15.86
CA GLN A 90 9.40 2.20 -15.98
C GLN A 90 9.04 1.68 -14.59
N MET A 91 7.77 1.84 -14.19
CA MET A 91 7.32 1.43 -12.84
C MET A 91 7.50 -0.07 -12.59
N LEU A 92 7.09 -0.91 -13.55
CA LEU A 92 7.15 -2.38 -13.38
C LEU A 92 8.60 -2.86 -13.15
N LEU A 93 9.56 -2.33 -13.91
CA LEU A 93 10.97 -2.69 -13.78
C LEU A 93 11.52 -2.28 -12.41
N SER A 94 11.14 -1.10 -11.93
CA SER A 94 11.57 -0.57 -10.64
C SER A 94 11.06 -1.41 -9.47
N ILE A 95 9.79 -1.82 -9.51
CA ILE A 95 9.15 -2.64 -8.47
C ILE A 95 9.75 -4.05 -8.48
N ALA A 96 9.77 -4.71 -9.64
CA ALA A 96 10.26 -6.08 -9.76
C ALA A 96 11.76 -6.18 -9.43
N GLY A 97 12.57 -5.26 -9.97
CA GLY A 97 14.01 -5.24 -9.74
C GLY A 97 14.37 -5.02 -8.28
N GLY A 98 13.77 -4.02 -7.63
CA GLY A 98 13.98 -3.78 -6.20
C GLY A 98 13.56 -4.96 -5.33
N THR A 99 12.42 -5.57 -5.63
CA THR A 99 11.90 -6.72 -4.87
C THR A 99 12.80 -7.94 -4.99
N ILE A 100 13.26 -8.27 -6.21
CA ILE A 100 14.15 -9.42 -6.45
C ILE A 100 15.46 -9.23 -5.68
N ILE A 101 16.06 -8.03 -5.77
CA ILE A 101 17.35 -7.74 -5.12
C ILE A 101 17.21 -7.78 -3.60
N TYR A 102 16.12 -7.21 -3.07
CA TYR A 102 15.82 -7.28 -1.65
C TYR A 102 15.66 -8.73 -1.17
N MET A 103 14.87 -9.54 -1.88
CA MET A 103 14.63 -10.95 -1.53
C MET A 103 15.89 -11.79 -1.58
N ILE A 104 16.76 -11.59 -2.58
CA ILE A 104 18.06 -12.28 -2.65
C ILE A 104 18.92 -11.94 -1.45
N MET A 105 18.98 -10.66 -1.06
CA MET A 105 19.80 -10.23 0.06
C MET A 105 19.28 -10.78 1.39
N VAL A 106 17.97 -10.75 1.62
CA VAL A 106 17.35 -11.27 2.84
C VAL A 106 17.39 -12.80 2.94
N GLN A 107 17.40 -13.54 1.83
CA GLN A 107 17.40 -15.01 1.88
C GLN A 107 18.81 -15.62 1.80
N SER A 108 19.78 -14.93 1.20
CA SER A 108 21.10 -15.51 0.91
C SER A 108 22.24 -14.92 1.75
N ILE A 109 22.10 -13.69 2.26
CA ILE A 109 23.19 -12.96 2.92
C ILE A 109 22.93 -12.73 4.41
N PHE A 110 21.66 -12.52 4.78
CA PHE A 110 21.22 -12.23 6.15
C PHE A 110 20.25 -13.29 6.66
#